data_AF-Q989Y7-F1
#
_entry.id   AF-Q989Y7-F1
#
_cell.length_a   1.000
_cell.length_b   1.000
_cell.length_c   1.000
_cell.angle_alpha   90.00
_cell.angle_beta   90.00
_cell.angle_gamma   90.00
#
_symmetry.space_group_name_H-M   'P 1'
#
loop_
_entity.id
_entity.type
_entity.pdbx_description
1 polymer ?
#
loop_
_entity_poly.entity_id
_entity_poly.type
_entity_poly.pdbx_seq_one_letter_code
_entity_poly.pdbx_strand_id
1 'polypeptide(L)'
;MFSIHNKEDTMLRDLFPRHHKRYEKSQFCGELAAFAGWLTEQGHLRHPLRLHLYRVREALGRSDRLQPGAVFHEADVRQAFVVSGVSAQTKYLGECTGRIFTRFLAATGRLIPIEQSDPASQLCRRYHRYLAEVRGLSEQSLYHHGQTATDFLLRGVPADHCLSAVTAADVEAFVQLKSKENNRSNM
;
A
#
# COMPACT_ATOMS: atom_id res chain seq x y z
N MET A 1 2.55 10.61 34.48
CA MET A 1 1.68 10.94 33.34
C MET A 1 2.32 12.12 32.60
N PHE A 2 3.30 11.88 31.72
CA PHE A 2 4.11 12.94 31.10
C PHE A 2 4.11 12.81 29.57
N SER A 3 3.56 13.85 28.91
CA SER A 3 4.17 14.58 27.80
C SER A 3 4.75 13.78 26.61
N ILE A 4 3.90 13.01 25.90
CA ILE A 4 4.25 12.47 24.56
C ILE A 4 3.70 13.38 23.44
N HIS A 5 2.59 14.10 23.68
CA HIS A 5 1.96 14.98 22.69
C HIS A 5 2.81 16.17 22.23
N ASN A 6 3.75 16.65 23.05
CA ASN A 6 4.43 17.93 22.78
C ASN A 6 5.57 17.83 21.74
N LYS A 7 6.14 16.63 21.54
CA LYS A 7 7.21 16.38 20.55
C LYS A 7 6.67 16.15 19.14
N GLU A 8 5.48 15.57 19.04
CA GLU A 8 4.80 15.24 17.78
C GLU A 8 4.21 16.50 17.12
N ASP A 9 3.65 17.42 17.92
CA ASP A 9 3.17 18.72 17.46
C ASP A 9 4.28 19.64 16.92
N THR A 10 5.49 19.55 17.48
CA THR A 10 6.65 20.35 17.02
C THR A 10 7.14 19.88 15.65
N MET A 11 7.07 18.58 15.36
CA MET A 11 7.55 18.04 14.09
C MET A 11 6.74 18.52 12.88
N LEU A 12 5.41 18.61 13.00
CA LEU A 12 4.57 19.13 11.91
C LEU A 12 4.83 20.62 11.63
N ARG A 13 5.18 21.39 12.65
CA ARG A 13 5.61 22.79 12.51
C ARG A 13 6.92 22.90 11.74
N ASP A 14 7.88 22.05 12.05
CA ASP A 14 9.19 22.01 11.39
C ASP A 14 9.12 21.54 9.93
N LEU A 15 8.19 20.65 9.62
CA LEU A 15 7.98 20.15 8.26
C LEU A 15 7.17 21.12 7.40
N PHE A 16 6.23 21.87 8.01
CA PHE A 16 5.35 22.81 7.30
C PHE A 16 5.30 24.19 7.96
N PRO A 17 6.39 24.98 7.96
CA PRO A 17 6.42 26.26 8.68
C PRO A 17 5.26 27.21 8.33
N ARG A 18 4.88 27.26 7.04
CA ARG A 18 3.79 28.11 6.55
C ARG A 18 2.39 27.48 6.58
N HIS A 19 2.30 26.16 6.70
CA HIS A 19 1.03 25.43 6.51
C HIS A 19 0.69 24.47 7.65
N HIS A 20 1.49 24.44 8.73
CA HIS A 20 1.32 23.55 9.89
C HIS A 20 -0.08 23.63 10.50
N LYS A 21 -0.68 24.83 10.55
CA LYS A 21 -2.04 25.03 11.06
C LYS A 21 -3.09 24.15 10.37
N ARG A 22 -2.89 23.78 9.10
CA ARG A 22 -3.83 22.91 8.37
C ARG A 22 -3.65 21.42 8.72
N TYR A 23 -2.53 21.05 9.32
CA TYR A 23 -2.25 19.71 9.82
C TYR A 23 -2.67 19.60 11.29
N GLU A 24 -2.37 20.63 12.10
CA GLU A 24 -2.82 20.73 13.50
C GLU A 24 -4.34 20.72 13.64
N LYS A 25 -5.06 21.40 12.73
CA LYS A 25 -6.52 21.41 12.71
C LYS A 25 -7.15 20.14 12.13
N SER A 26 -6.36 19.23 11.58
CA SER A 26 -6.90 17.97 11.06
C SER A 26 -7.33 17.10 12.23
N GLN A 27 -8.49 16.44 12.09
CA GLN A 27 -8.91 15.42 13.06
C GLN A 27 -7.87 14.28 13.18
N PHE A 28 -7.04 14.08 12.16
CA PHE A 28 -5.97 13.08 12.12
C PHE A 28 -4.59 13.63 12.47
N CYS A 29 -4.49 14.75 13.22
CA CYS A 29 -3.20 15.37 13.56
C CYS A 29 -2.24 14.37 14.22
N GLY A 30 -2.74 13.57 15.18
CA GLY A 30 -1.94 12.55 15.87
C GLY A 30 -1.40 11.47 14.92
N GLU A 31 -2.23 10.96 14.00
CA GLU A 31 -1.79 9.98 12.99
C GLU A 31 -0.75 10.56 12.04
N LEU A 32 -0.93 11.81 11.63
CA LEU A 32 0.00 12.50 10.73
C LEU A 32 1.35 12.75 11.41
N ALA A 33 1.36 13.13 12.68
CA ALA A 33 2.59 13.33 13.43
C ALA A 33 3.32 12.01 13.71
N ALA A 34 2.61 10.97 14.16
CA ALA A 34 3.18 9.64 14.37
C ALA A 34 3.74 9.05 13.07
N PHE A 35 3.04 9.23 11.95
CA PHE A 35 3.52 8.79 10.64
C PHE A 35 4.77 9.56 10.18
N ALA A 36 4.82 10.87 10.44
CA ALA A 36 6.01 11.68 10.14
C ALA A 36 7.23 11.20 10.92
N GLY A 37 7.05 10.91 12.22
CA GLY A 37 8.09 10.35 13.10
C GLY A 37 8.61 9.03 12.55
N TRP A 38 7.70 8.09 12.27
CA TRP A 38 8.04 6.79 11.69
C TRP A 38 8.79 6.90 10.36
N LEU A 39 8.38 7.77 9.44
CA LEU A 39 9.10 7.97 8.18
C LEU A 39 10.52 8.52 8.37
N THR A 40 10.70 9.40 9.35
CA THR A 40 12.01 9.99 9.68
C THR A 40 12.97 8.94 10.24
N GLU A 41 12.46 8.06 11.11
CA GLU A 41 13.22 6.91 11.62
C GLU A 41 13.64 5.95 10.50
N GLN A 42 12.80 5.81 9.47
CA GLN A 42 13.12 5.05 8.25
C GLN A 42 14.06 5.82 7.29
N GLY A 43 14.57 6.99 7.66
CA GLY A 43 15.54 7.76 6.86
C GLY A 43 14.95 8.54 5.69
N HIS A 44 13.63 8.79 5.66
CA HIS A 44 13.02 9.53 4.55
C HIS A 44 13.48 10.99 4.53
N LEU A 45 13.80 11.48 3.32
CA LEU A 45 14.13 12.89 3.09
C LEU A 45 12.91 13.78 3.33
N ARG A 46 13.16 15.04 3.74
CA ARG A 46 12.11 16.01 4.11
C ARG A 46 11.07 16.25 3.00
N HIS A 47 11.51 16.30 1.73
CA HIS A 47 10.60 16.60 0.61
C HIS A 47 9.61 15.44 0.34
N PRO A 48 10.06 14.18 0.13
CA PRO A 48 9.17 13.01 0.07
C PRO A 48 8.22 12.89 1.26
N LEU A 49 8.74 13.13 2.48
CA LEU A 49 7.96 13.06 3.71
C LEU A 49 6.76 14.03 3.67
N ARG A 50 6.98 15.30 3.28
CA ARG A 50 5.89 16.29 3.15
C ARG A 50 4.84 15.88 2.12
N LEU A 51 5.26 15.28 1.01
CA LEU A 51 4.33 14.80 -0.02
C LEU A 51 3.49 13.62 0.46
N HIS A 52 4.08 12.70 1.22
CA HIS A 52 3.33 11.60 1.85
C HIS A 52 2.31 12.14 2.86
N LEU A 53 2.71 13.05 3.75
CA LEU A 53 1.80 13.65 4.73
C LEU A 53 0.64 14.38 4.09
N TYR A 54 0.89 15.14 3.01
CA TYR A 54 -0.17 15.78 2.26
C TYR A 54 -1.18 14.75 1.73
N ARG A 55 -0.71 13.69 1.06
CA ARG A 55 -1.59 12.65 0.49
C ARG A 55 -2.34 11.85 1.55
N VAL A 56 -1.70 11.51 2.67
CA VAL A 56 -2.38 10.84 3.79
C VAL A 56 -3.48 11.74 4.33
N ARG A 57 -3.20 13.01 4.59
CA ARG A 57 -4.21 13.94 5.11
C ARG A 57 -5.41 14.07 4.16
N GLU A 58 -5.17 14.19 2.86
CA GLU A 58 -6.25 14.23 1.86
C GLU A 58 -7.02 12.91 1.80
N ALA A 59 -6.35 11.76 1.85
CA ALA A 59 -6.99 10.44 1.84
C ALA A 59 -7.88 10.24 3.07
N LEU A 60 -7.35 10.50 4.26
CA LEU A 60 -8.08 10.36 5.51
C LEU A 60 -9.23 11.37 5.61
N GLY A 61 -8.99 12.63 5.24
CA GLY A 61 -9.99 13.70 5.32
C GLY A 61 -11.18 13.55 4.36
N ARG A 62 -11.08 12.69 3.35
CA ARG A 62 -12.17 12.38 2.40
C ARG A 62 -12.95 11.11 2.77
N SER A 63 -12.50 10.35 3.77
CA SER A 63 -13.08 9.05 4.11
C SER A 63 -13.92 9.14 5.37
N ASP A 64 -15.23 8.92 5.24
CA ASP A 64 -16.15 8.88 6.38
C ASP A 64 -16.00 7.61 7.23
N ARG A 65 -15.32 6.59 6.68
CA ARG A 65 -15.11 5.29 7.34
C ARG A 65 -13.92 5.26 8.28
N LEU A 66 -13.05 6.26 8.20
CA LEU A 66 -11.83 6.33 8.99
C LEU A 66 -12.04 7.28 10.16
N GLN A 67 -11.74 6.80 11.37
CA GLN A 67 -11.88 7.57 12.59
C GLN A 67 -10.51 7.79 13.23
N PRO A 68 -10.21 9.00 13.72
CA PRO A 68 -8.94 9.29 14.39
C PRO A 68 -8.85 8.51 15.71
N GLY A 69 -7.62 8.10 16.07
CA GLY A 69 -7.33 7.33 17.28
C GLY A 69 -7.83 5.88 17.27
N ALA A 70 -8.58 5.46 16.25
CA ALA A 70 -9.09 4.11 16.13
C ALA A 70 -8.04 3.15 15.54
N VAL A 71 -8.30 1.85 15.67
CA VAL A 71 -7.63 0.83 14.85
C VAL A 71 -8.19 0.89 13.44
N PHE A 72 -7.33 0.82 12.44
CA PHE A 72 -7.70 1.00 11.03
C PHE A 72 -7.93 -0.34 10.35
N HIS A 73 -9.05 -0.50 9.64
CA HIS A 73 -9.25 -1.64 8.75
C HIS A 73 -8.48 -1.43 7.44
N GLU A 74 -7.67 -2.41 7.05
CA GLU A 74 -6.83 -2.31 5.84
C GLU A 74 -7.65 -2.05 4.56
N ALA A 75 -8.86 -2.60 4.48
CA ALA A 75 -9.78 -2.35 3.36
C ALA A 75 -10.16 -0.87 3.24
N ASP A 76 -10.56 -0.23 4.35
CA ASP A 76 -10.96 1.17 4.37
C ASP A 76 -9.77 2.10 4.14
N VAL A 77 -8.58 1.73 4.65
CA VAL A 77 -7.33 2.44 4.34
C VAL A 77 -7.06 2.39 2.85
N ARG A 78 -7.04 1.19 2.23
CA ARG A 78 -6.80 1.04 0.78
C ARG A 78 -7.79 1.86 -0.02
N GLN A 79 -9.07 1.76 0.32
CA GLN A 79 -10.13 2.48 -0.38
C GLN A 79 -9.96 4.01 -0.30
N ALA A 80 -9.49 4.55 0.83
CA ALA A 80 -9.25 5.99 1.00
C ALA A 80 -8.14 6.54 0.06
N PHE A 81 -7.23 5.69 -0.41
CA PHE A 81 -6.19 6.08 -1.37
C PHE A 81 -6.59 5.87 -2.84
N VAL A 82 -7.75 5.26 -3.12
CA VAL A 82 -8.28 5.15 -4.49
C VAL A 82 -8.93 6.48 -4.89
N VAL A 83 -8.37 7.14 -5.91
CA VAL A 83 -8.88 8.44 -6.40
C VAL A 83 -9.27 8.35 -7.87
N SER A 84 -10.53 8.65 -8.14
CA SER A 84 -11.10 8.73 -9.50
C SER A 84 -10.84 10.10 -10.14
N GLY A 85 -10.80 10.16 -11.47
CA GLY A 85 -10.70 11.43 -12.21
C GLY A 85 -9.32 12.12 -12.21
N VAL A 86 -8.28 11.48 -11.68
CA VAL A 86 -6.90 12.01 -11.68
C VAL A 86 -5.99 11.27 -12.66
N SER A 87 -4.84 11.87 -13.01
CA SER A 87 -3.85 11.25 -13.89
C SER A 87 -3.31 9.92 -13.35
N ALA A 88 -2.89 9.01 -14.24
CA ALA A 88 -2.32 7.72 -13.86
C ALA A 88 -1.14 7.86 -12.88
N GLN A 89 -0.28 8.87 -13.10
CA GLN A 89 0.83 9.17 -12.19
C GLN A 89 0.34 9.55 -10.79
N THR A 90 -0.73 10.36 -10.69
CA THR A 90 -1.30 10.75 -9.40
C THR A 90 -1.90 9.55 -8.68
N LYS A 91 -2.59 8.66 -9.40
CA LYS A 91 -3.12 7.40 -8.85
C LYS A 91 -2.00 6.55 -8.28
N TYR A 92 -0.95 6.31 -9.07
CA TYR A 92 0.20 5.53 -8.66
C TYR A 92 0.86 6.08 -7.38
N LEU A 93 1.11 7.39 -7.31
CA LEU A 93 1.70 8.02 -6.12
C LEU A 93 0.78 7.95 -4.89
N GLY A 94 -0.53 8.00 -5.09
CA GLY A 94 -1.54 7.77 -4.06
C GLY A 94 -1.47 6.35 -3.51
N GLU A 95 -1.48 5.35 -4.39
CA GLU A 95 -1.35 3.93 -4.02
C GLU A 95 -0.03 3.63 -3.31
N CYS A 96 1.09 4.16 -3.80
CA CYS A 96 2.39 4.02 -3.12
C CYS A 96 2.35 4.59 -1.71
N THR A 97 1.77 5.78 -1.53
CA THR A 97 1.61 6.37 -0.19
C THR A 97 0.70 5.54 0.69
N GLY A 98 -0.41 5.02 0.13
CA GLY A 98 -1.31 4.13 0.84
C GLY A 98 -0.61 2.89 1.36
N ARG A 99 0.21 2.23 0.52
CA ARG A 99 1.02 1.07 0.94
C ARG A 99 1.99 1.40 2.08
N ILE A 100 2.67 2.54 2.01
CA ILE A 100 3.60 2.98 3.06
C ILE A 100 2.84 3.26 4.36
N PHE A 101 1.69 3.93 4.28
CA PHE A 101 0.84 4.22 5.44
C PHE A 101 0.28 2.93 6.08
N THR A 102 -0.16 1.96 5.27
CA THR A 102 -0.56 0.63 5.74
C THR A 102 0.58 -0.08 6.48
N ARG A 103 1.83 -0.01 5.97
CA ARG A 103 3.00 -0.58 6.65
C ARG A 103 3.26 0.08 8.01
N PHE A 104 3.13 1.41 8.08
CA PHE A 104 3.22 2.14 9.35
C PHE A 104 2.16 1.69 10.34
N LEU A 105 0.90 1.58 9.92
CA LEU A 105 -0.20 1.12 10.77
C LEU A 105 0.05 -0.31 11.28
N ALA A 106 0.54 -1.21 10.41
CA ALA A 106 0.89 -2.56 10.80
C ALA A 106 2.06 -2.59 11.81
N ALA A 107 3.12 -1.83 11.55
CA ALA A 107 4.30 -1.76 12.43
C ALA A 107 3.98 -1.18 13.82
N THR A 108 2.93 -0.35 13.91
CA THR A 108 2.47 0.26 15.17
C THR A 108 1.32 -0.51 15.84
N GLY A 109 0.92 -1.67 15.29
CA GLY A 109 -0.18 -2.48 15.84
C GLY A 109 -1.56 -1.83 15.69
N ARG A 110 -1.71 -0.89 14.76
CA ARG A 110 -2.94 -0.10 14.54
C ARG A 110 -3.68 -0.49 13.26
N LEU A 111 -3.37 -1.65 12.68
CA LEU A 111 -4.00 -2.18 11.48
C LEU A 111 -4.72 -3.49 11.78
N ILE A 112 -6.01 -3.55 11.49
CA ILE A 112 -6.74 -4.80 11.30
C ILE A 112 -6.53 -5.21 9.84
N PRO A 113 -5.74 -6.27 9.58
CA PRO A 113 -5.50 -6.71 8.22
C PRO A 113 -6.79 -7.18 7.57
N ILE A 114 -6.88 -7.09 6.26
CA ILE A 114 -7.90 -7.85 5.53
C ILE A 114 -7.59 -9.33 5.82
N GLU A 115 -8.55 -10.06 6.38
CA GLU A 115 -8.52 -11.51 6.35
C GLU A 115 -8.49 -11.91 4.87
N GLN A 116 -7.28 -12.19 4.38
CA GLN A 116 -7.05 -12.80 3.07
C GLN A 116 -7.53 -14.24 3.18
N SER A 117 -8.85 -14.41 3.23
CA SER A 117 -9.55 -15.68 3.26
C SER A 117 -9.62 -16.31 1.87
N ASP A 118 -9.36 -15.54 0.81
CA ASP A 118 -9.37 -16.10 -0.53
C ASP A 118 -8.20 -17.09 -0.74
N PRO A 119 -8.47 -18.28 -1.30
CA PRO A 119 -7.45 -19.31 -1.51
C PRO A 119 -6.25 -18.85 -2.34
N ALA A 120 -6.45 -17.91 -3.28
CA ALA A 120 -5.40 -17.41 -4.16
C ALA A 120 -4.36 -16.58 -3.40
N SER A 121 -4.79 -15.67 -2.51
CA SER A 121 -3.91 -14.88 -1.65
C SER A 121 -3.12 -15.76 -0.68
N GLN A 122 -3.75 -16.82 -0.14
CA GLN A 122 -3.05 -17.78 0.72
C GLN A 122 -1.96 -18.54 -0.07
N LEU A 123 -2.27 -18.96 -1.30
CA LEU A 123 -1.32 -19.62 -2.17
C LEU A 123 -0.15 -18.70 -2.54
N CYS A 124 -0.41 -17.44 -2.92
CA CYS A 124 0.63 -16.45 -3.21
C CYS A 124 1.57 -16.26 -2.01
N ARG A 125 1.03 -16.19 -0.79
CA ARG A 125 1.87 -16.08 0.43
C ARG A 125 2.74 -17.31 0.64
N ARG A 126 2.21 -18.52 0.44
CA ARG A 126 2.98 -19.77 0.56
C ARG A 126 4.07 -19.86 -0.52
N TYR A 127 3.74 -19.49 -1.75
CA TYR A 127 4.68 -19.44 -2.87
C TYR A 127 5.81 -18.44 -2.62
N HIS A 128 5.47 -17.22 -2.21
CA HIS A 128 6.46 -16.18 -1.91
C HIS A 128 7.40 -16.60 -0.78
N ARG A 129 6.87 -17.24 0.27
CA ARG A 129 7.68 -17.77 1.37
C ARG A 129 8.63 -18.87 0.90
N TYR A 130 8.15 -19.81 0.10
CA TYR A 130 8.99 -20.85 -0.50
C TYR A 130 10.13 -20.26 -1.34
N LEU A 131 9.84 -19.25 -2.15
CA LEU A 131 10.87 -18.58 -2.95
C LEU A 131 11.92 -17.86 -2.08
N ALA A 132 11.50 -17.25 -0.98
CA ALA A 132 12.41 -16.56 -0.08
C ALA A 132 13.26 -17.55 0.74
N GLU A 133 12.62 -18.52 1.39
CA GLU A 133 13.25 -19.39 2.38
C GLU A 133 13.94 -20.61 1.77
N VAL A 134 13.39 -21.18 0.68
CA VAL A 134 13.94 -22.40 0.05
C VAL A 134 14.79 -22.06 -1.16
N ARG A 135 14.38 -21.06 -1.96
CA ARG A 135 15.13 -20.66 -3.17
C ARG A 135 16.11 -19.52 -2.94
N GLY A 136 16.03 -18.81 -1.81
CA GLY A 136 16.94 -17.72 -1.48
C GLY A 136 16.87 -16.56 -2.48
N LEU A 137 15.71 -16.31 -3.09
CA LEU A 137 15.59 -15.25 -4.10
C LEU A 137 15.72 -13.84 -3.47
N SER A 138 16.29 -12.92 -4.24
CA SER A 138 16.40 -11.51 -3.85
C SER A 138 15.02 -10.85 -3.73
N GLU A 139 14.91 -9.76 -2.95
CA GLU A 139 13.66 -9.00 -2.80
C GLU A 139 13.09 -8.52 -4.13
N GLN A 140 13.95 -8.11 -5.07
CA GLN A 140 13.53 -7.69 -6.40
C GLN A 140 12.95 -8.86 -7.20
N SER A 141 13.60 -10.02 -7.17
CA SER A 141 13.08 -11.23 -7.81
C SER A 141 11.76 -11.67 -7.19
N LEU A 142 11.66 -11.65 -5.85
CA LEU A 142 10.44 -11.96 -5.10
C LEU A 142 9.29 -11.03 -5.49
N TYR A 143 9.55 -9.73 -5.63
CA TYR A 143 8.57 -8.76 -6.10
C TYR A 143 8.02 -9.12 -7.48
N HIS A 144 8.90 -9.36 -8.47
CA HIS A 144 8.48 -9.72 -9.82
C HIS A 144 7.72 -11.06 -9.85
N HIS A 145 8.20 -12.08 -9.14
CA HIS A 145 7.51 -13.36 -9.03
C HIS A 145 6.11 -13.21 -8.40
N GLY A 146 5.99 -12.41 -7.34
CA GLY A 146 4.71 -12.13 -6.69
C GLY A 146 3.72 -11.43 -7.61
N GLN A 147 4.18 -10.45 -8.39
CA GLN A 147 3.36 -9.78 -9.40
C GLN A 147 2.88 -10.76 -10.48
N THR A 148 3.79 -11.52 -11.08
CA THR A 148 3.45 -12.48 -12.13
C THR A 148 2.50 -13.58 -11.64
N ALA A 149 2.75 -14.14 -10.45
CA ALA A 149 1.88 -15.17 -9.87
C ALA A 149 0.47 -14.63 -9.59
N THR A 150 0.36 -13.42 -9.04
CA THR A 150 -0.94 -12.80 -8.77
C THR A 150 -1.69 -12.51 -10.09
N ASP A 151 -1.00 -11.99 -11.10
CA ASP A 151 -1.58 -11.70 -12.41
C ASP A 151 -2.08 -12.98 -13.10
N PHE A 152 -1.30 -14.06 -13.01
CA PHE A 152 -1.71 -15.38 -13.52
C PHE A 152 -2.94 -15.92 -12.79
N LEU A 153 -2.99 -15.84 -11.45
CA LEU A 153 -4.16 -16.30 -10.69
C LEU A 153 -5.42 -15.50 -10.99
N LEU A 154 -5.29 -14.21 -11.33
CA LEU A 154 -6.44 -13.35 -11.63
C LEU A 154 -6.92 -13.47 -13.08
N ARG A 155 -6.03 -13.75 -14.04
CA ARG A 155 -6.32 -13.63 -15.48
C ARG A 155 -6.03 -14.88 -16.30
N GLY A 156 -5.16 -15.75 -15.80
CA GLY A 156 -4.76 -17.01 -16.44
C GLY A 156 -5.49 -18.23 -15.89
N VAL A 157 -6.11 -18.12 -14.71
CA VAL A 157 -6.98 -19.17 -14.16
C VAL A 157 -8.43 -18.84 -14.53
N PRO A 158 -9.17 -19.76 -15.18
CA PRO A 158 -10.59 -19.54 -15.49
C PRO A 158 -11.41 -19.34 -14.22
N ALA A 159 -12.39 -18.43 -14.25
CA ALA A 159 -13.18 -18.02 -13.07
C ALA A 159 -13.90 -19.19 -12.36
N ASP A 160 -14.24 -20.24 -13.10
CA ASP A 160 -14.96 -21.42 -12.58
C ASP A 160 -14.02 -22.60 -12.23
N HIS A 161 -12.70 -22.43 -12.40
CA HIS A 161 -11.74 -23.52 -12.29
C HIS A 161 -10.85 -23.37 -11.05
N CYS A 162 -10.58 -24.50 -10.39
CA CYS A 162 -9.51 -24.58 -9.41
C CYS A 162 -8.14 -24.57 -10.12
N LEU A 163 -7.09 -24.14 -9.43
CA LEU A 163 -5.72 -24.15 -9.98
C LEU A 163 -5.29 -25.54 -10.49
N SER A 164 -5.80 -26.61 -9.86
CA SER A 164 -5.56 -28.00 -10.28
C SER A 164 -6.14 -28.35 -11.65
N ALA A 165 -7.05 -27.53 -12.18
CA ALA A 165 -7.68 -27.72 -13.48
C ALA A 165 -7.08 -26.80 -14.57
N VAL A 166 -6.03 -26.03 -14.25
CA VAL A 166 -5.29 -25.24 -15.24
C VAL A 166 -4.67 -26.16 -16.27
N THR A 167 -4.96 -25.89 -17.54
CA THR A 167 -4.42 -26.61 -18.68
C THR A 167 -3.24 -25.88 -19.31
N ALA A 168 -2.50 -26.56 -20.19
CA ALA A 168 -1.44 -25.93 -20.97
C ALA A 168 -1.99 -24.79 -21.87
N ALA A 169 -3.23 -24.91 -22.35
CA ALA A 169 -3.87 -23.90 -23.17
C ALA A 169 -4.14 -22.60 -22.39
N ASP A 170 -4.52 -22.71 -21.10
CA ASP A 170 -4.73 -21.54 -20.23
C ASP A 170 -3.42 -20.78 -19.99
N VAL A 171 -2.32 -21.52 -19.78
CA VAL A 171 -0.98 -20.94 -19.66
C VAL A 171 -0.57 -20.24 -20.95
N GLU A 172 -0.77 -20.88 -22.10
CA GLU A 172 -0.46 -20.29 -23.39
C GLU A 172 -1.27 -19.01 -23.65
N ALA A 173 -2.57 -19.03 -23.37
CA ALA A 173 -3.44 -17.86 -23.49
C ALA A 173 -2.95 -16.70 -22.60
N PHE A 174 -2.53 -16.99 -21.37
CA PHE A 174 -1.96 -15.98 -20.49
C PHE A 174 -0.63 -15.41 -21.03
N VAL A 175 0.27 -16.25 -21.54
CA VAL A 175 1.54 -15.79 -22.14
C VAL A 175 1.28 -14.88 -23.36
N GLN A 176 0.32 -15.24 -24.20
CA GLN A 176 -0.09 -14.41 -25.35
C GLN A 176 -0.68 -13.07 -24.90
N LEU A 177 -1.47 -13.06 -23.83
CA LEU A 177 -2.03 -11.85 -23.21
C LEU A 177 -0.91 -10.91 -22.74
N LYS A 178 0.07 -11.42 -21.97
CA LYS A 178 1.22 -10.64 -21.50
C LYS A 178 2.10 -10.12 -22.63
N SER A 179 2.27 -10.92 -23.68
CA SER A 179 3.07 -10.54 -24.86
C SER A 179 2.46 -9.34 -25.59
N LYS A 180 1.13 -9.30 -25.73
CA LYS A 180 0.40 -8.17 -26.34
C LYS A 180 0.50 -6.89 -25.51
N GLU A 181 0.51 -6.99 -24.19
CA GLU A 181 0.63 -5.84 -23.28
C GLU A 181 2.04 -5.23 -23.35
N ASN A 182 3.08 -6.07 -23.29
CA ASN A 182 4.45 -5.59 -23.37
C ASN A 182 4.76 -4.91 -24.71
N ASN A 183 4.22 -5.43 -25.82
CA ASN A 183 4.40 -4.81 -27.14
C ASN A 183 3.69 -3.45 -27.27
N ARG A 184 2.61 -3.21 -26.51
CA ARG A 184 1.88 -1.93 -26.50
C ARG A 184 2.51 -0.87 -25.61
N SER A 185 3.29 -1.26 -24.60
CA SER A 185 4.04 -0.31 -23.75
C SER A 185 5.34 0.18 -24.38
N ASN A 186 5.74 -0.37 -25.53
CA ASN A 186 6.93 0.00 -26.31
C ASN A 186 6.62 0.82 -27.57
N MET A 187 5.36 1.26 -27.78
CA MET A 187 4.95 2.23 -28.81
C MET A 187 4.37 3.48 -28.14
#